data_AF-A0A256HL77-F1
#
_entry.id   AF-A0A256HL77-F1
#
_cell.length_a   1.000
_cell.length_b   1.000
_cell.length_c   1.000
_cell.angle_alpha   90.00
_cell.angle_beta   90.00
_cell.angle_gamma   90.00
#
_symmetry.space_group_name_H-M   'P 1'
#
loop_
_entity.id
_entity.type
_entity.pdbx_description
1 polymer ?
#
loop_
_entity_poly.entity_id
_entity_poly.type
_entity_poly.pdbx_seq_one_letter_code
_entity_poly.pdbx_strand_id
1 'polypeptide(L)'
;RVDDEAGVMRIEVEAENETGGIETVTENVTLGAVVYERGDDRVAYQGGGVWRSNGDGSWMVSPPEFHYRGDTLTLPLVTIDGVDGRLGDDAVVTATSKHPEGLFPSENVSNPLLGGNVTVTVESQYAEAWGRFFETRTRANVTQVSPTEVRVALRTETVHPTLSAGVSALGTSRLEFGGINTLYADSYDSTGGSYPGKGNASDNAVLQTTSDFHLTAGGGGKTESIEIRGDLVAESFDTPKGQADKKLTITGEKRVDDSVGSADPVAGAI
;
A
#
# COMPACT_ATOMS: atom_id res chain seq x y z
N ARG A 1 -23.39 17.97 27.84
CA ARG A 1 -24.21 16.74 27.78
C ARG A 1 -23.44 15.69 26.99
N VAL A 2 -23.70 14.42 27.26
CA VAL A 2 -23.28 13.30 26.40
C VAL A 2 -24.49 12.94 25.53
N ASP A 3 -24.21 12.66 24.27
CA ASP A 3 -25.16 12.18 23.26
C ASP A 3 -24.51 10.95 22.59
N ASP A 4 -24.79 9.73 23.05
CA ASP A 4 -24.08 8.52 22.61
C ASP A 4 -24.55 8.03 21.23
N GLU A 5 -25.74 8.45 20.79
CA GLU A 5 -26.28 8.22 19.45
C GLU A 5 -25.93 9.34 18.46
N ALA A 6 -25.15 10.35 18.87
CA ALA A 6 -24.82 11.49 18.02
C ALA A 6 -23.92 11.11 16.84
N GLY A 7 -24.57 10.91 15.70
CA GLY A 7 -23.94 10.81 14.39
C GLY A 7 -23.34 9.44 14.10
N VAL A 8 -23.26 9.12 12.81
CA VAL A 8 -22.79 7.84 12.30
C VAL A 8 -21.80 8.10 11.17
N MET A 9 -20.71 7.34 11.16
CA MET A 9 -19.81 7.25 10.03
C MET A 9 -19.96 5.89 9.37
N ARG A 10 -20.43 5.88 8.12
CA ARG A 10 -20.48 4.70 7.26
C ARG A 10 -19.27 4.68 6.34
N ILE A 11 -18.54 3.57 6.34
CA ILE A 11 -17.35 3.34 5.52
C ILE A 11 -17.66 2.20 4.57
N GLU A 12 -17.64 2.48 3.28
CA GLU A 12 -17.87 1.52 2.21
C GLU A 12 -16.58 1.34 1.43
N VAL A 13 -16.09 0.10 1.35
CA VAL A 13 -14.89 -0.25 0.60
C VAL A 13 -15.28 -1.17 -0.55
N GLU A 14 -15.08 -0.69 -1.76
CA GLU A 14 -15.19 -1.50 -2.97
C GLU A 14 -13.83 -2.16 -3.24
N ALA A 15 -13.78 -3.48 -3.36
CA ALA A 15 -12.56 -4.23 -3.67
C ALA A 15 -12.84 -5.34 -4.69
N GLU A 16 -11.84 -5.68 -5.50
CA GLU A 16 -11.91 -6.82 -6.40
C GLU A 16 -11.78 -8.13 -5.60
N ASN A 17 -12.70 -9.08 -5.82
CA ASN A 17 -12.68 -10.39 -5.21
C ASN A 17 -11.80 -11.37 -6.00
N GLU A 18 -11.57 -12.58 -5.47
CA GLU A 18 -10.72 -13.61 -6.09
C GLU A 18 -11.18 -14.04 -7.50
N THR A 19 -12.43 -13.75 -7.88
CA THR A 19 -13.01 -14.09 -9.18
C THR A 19 -13.03 -12.91 -10.17
N GLY A 20 -12.49 -11.75 -9.80
CA GLY A 20 -12.46 -10.54 -10.62
C GLY A 20 -13.76 -9.72 -10.61
N GLY A 21 -14.67 -10.00 -9.68
CA GLY A 21 -15.87 -9.20 -9.44
C GLY A 21 -15.62 -8.13 -8.37
N ILE A 22 -16.38 -7.04 -8.40
CA ILE A 22 -16.31 -6.00 -7.36
C ILE A 22 -17.27 -6.37 -6.21
N GLU A 23 -16.75 -6.43 -4.99
CA GLU A 23 -17.52 -6.56 -3.76
C GLU A 23 -17.44 -5.26 -2.95
N THR A 24 -18.55 -4.90 -2.29
CA THR A 24 -18.61 -3.75 -1.38
C THR A 24 -18.78 -4.24 0.05
N VAL A 25 -17.81 -3.91 0.91
CA VAL A 25 -17.90 -4.16 2.35
C VAL A 25 -18.26 -2.85 3.05
N THR A 26 -19.28 -2.89 3.92
CA THR A 26 -19.80 -1.72 4.61
C THR A 26 -19.65 -1.86 6.12
N GLU A 27 -19.02 -0.88 6.74
CA GLU A 27 -18.91 -0.77 8.19
C GLU A 27 -19.58 0.51 8.68
N ASN A 28 -20.37 0.41 9.76
CA ASN A 28 -21.05 1.54 10.38
C ASN A 28 -20.50 1.77 11.79
N VAL A 29 -20.07 3.00 12.07
CA VAL A 29 -19.52 3.41 13.35
C VAL A 29 -20.38 4.52 13.93
N THR A 30 -21.07 4.25 15.04
CA THR A 30 -21.71 5.31 15.84
C THR A 30 -20.62 6.15 16.52
N LEU A 31 -20.64 7.46 16.29
CA LEU A 31 -19.57 8.35 16.76
C LEU A 31 -19.79 8.77 18.21
N GLY A 32 -21.03 9.10 18.58
CA GLY A 32 -21.33 9.78 19.83
C GLY A 32 -20.67 11.16 19.94
N ALA A 33 -21.14 11.97 20.89
CA ALA A 33 -20.61 13.31 21.09
C ALA A 33 -20.68 13.77 22.54
N VAL A 34 -19.66 14.54 22.95
CA VAL A 34 -19.74 15.37 24.15
C VAL A 34 -20.00 16.80 23.70
N VAL A 35 -21.16 17.35 24.09
CA VAL A 35 -21.62 18.66 23.63
C VAL A 35 -21.68 19.65 24.78
N TYR A 36 -20.98 20.77 24.62
CA TYR A 36 -21.15 21.98 25.41
C TYR A 36 -22.08 22.95 24.68
N GLU A 37 -23.06 23.49 25.38
CA GLU A 37 -24.07 24.39 24.80
C GLU A 37 -24.17 25.66 25.67
N ARG A 38 -24.14 26.83 25.04
CA ARG A 38 -24.35 28.13 25.68
C ARG A 38 -25.12 29.06 24.74
N GLY A 39 -26.42 29.24 25.00
CA GLY A 39 -27.30 29.95 24.06
C GLY A 39 -27.35 29.20 22.74
N ASP A 40 -27.06 29.89 21.64
CA ASP A 40 -27.02 29.28 20.30
C ASP A 40 -25.65 28.66 19.96
N ASP A 41 -24.61 28.96 20.73
CA ASP A 41 -23.28 28.39 20.53
C ASP A 41 -23.21 26.95 21.05
N ARG A 42 -22.71 26.05 20.21
CA ARG A 42 -22.42 24.66 20.57
C ARG A 42 -20.97 24.33 20.25
N VAL A 43 -20.31 23.60 21.14
CA VAL A 43 -18.99 23.01 20.92
C VAL A 43 -19.10 21.53 21.21
N ALA A 44 -18.76 20.69 20.24
CA ALA A 44 -18.82 19.24 20.39
C ALA A 44 -17.49 18.58 20.07
N TYR A 45 -17.12 17.61 20.90
CA TYR A 45 -16.14 16.60 20.54
C TYR A 45 -16.88 15.42 19.89
N GLN A 46 -16.52 15.07 18.66
CA GLN A 46 -17.10 13.94 17.91
C GLN A 46 -16.06 13.37 16.94
N GLY A 47 -15.89 12.04 16.92
CA GLY A 47 -15.05 11.34 15.95
C GLY A 47 -13.58 11.75 15.97
N GLY A 48 -13.05 12.20 17.11
CA GLY A 48 -11.68 12.70 17.25
C GLY A 48 -11.49 14.19 16.95
N GLY A 49 -12.50 14.87 16.40
CA GLY A 49 -12.47 16.30 16.11
C GLY A 49 -13.21 17.15 17.15
N VAL A 50 -12.92 18.45 17.16
CA VAL A 50 -13.71 19.45 17.89
C VAL A 50 -14.39 20.36 16.89
N TRP A 51 -15.72 20.41 16.99
CA TRP A 51 -16.60 21.14 16.09
C TRP A 51 -17.30 22.24 16.88
N ARG A 52 -17.44 23.41 16.28
CA ARG A 52 -18.29 24.47 16.80
C ARG A 52 -19.44 24.68 15.84
N SER A 53 -20.62 24.95 16.36
CA SER A 53 -21.75 25.38 15.54
C SER A 53 -22.54 26.47 16.24
N ASN A 54 -23.27 27.23 15.44
CA ASN A 54 -24.25 28.20 15.88
C ASN A 54 -25.45 28.17 14.90
N GLY A 55 -26.36 29.14 15.02
CA GLY A 55 -27.49 29.26 14.10
C GLY A 55 -27.12 29.51 12.62
N ASP A 56 -25.86 29.89 12.34
CA ASP A 56 -25.40 30.26 10.99
C ASP A 56 -24.63 29.13 10.28
N GLY A 57 -24.18 28.10 11.01
CA GLY A 57 -23.44 26.97 10.43
C GLY A 57 -22.54 26.25 11.43
N SER A 58 -21.65 25.40 10.92
CA SER A 58 -20.68 24.64 11.72
C SER A 58 -19.25 24.87 11.24
N TRP A 59 -18.24 24.74 12.09
CA TRP A 59 -16.84 24.82 11.66
C TRP A 59 -15.93 24.00 12.56
N MET A 60 -14.80 23.61 11.99
CA MET A 60 -13.78 22.84 12.68
C MET A 60 -12.98 23.76 13.60
N VAL A 61 -12.87 23.38 14.87
CA VAL A 61 -11.98 24.01 15.87
C VAL A 61 -10.67 23.24 15.96
N SER A 62 -10.77 21.91 16.04
CA SER A 62 -9.63 21.00 16.02
C SER A 62 -9.92 19.86 15.04
N PRO A 63 -9.00 19.56 14.11
CA PRO A 63 -9.18 18.45 13.19
C PRO A 63 -9.13 17.10 13.92
N PRO A 64 -9.89 16.10 13.44
CA PRO A 64 -9.62 14.70 13.79
C PRO A 64 -8.31 14.23 13.15
N GLU A 65 -7.79 13.10 13.62
CA GLU A 65 -6.67 12.45 12.95
C GLU A 65 -7.13 11.87 11.62
N PHE A 66 -6.42 12.23 10.55
CA PHE A 66 -6.72 11.75 9.21
C PHE A 66 -5.44 11.81 8.38
N HIS A 67 -5.08 10.67 7.82
CA HIS A 67 -3.97 10.58 6.88
C HIS A 67 -4.42 9.85 5.63
N TYR A 68 -4.25 10.50 4.49
CA TYR A 68 -4.45 9.87 3.20
C TYR A 68 -3.25 10.17 2.32
N ARG A 69 -2.56 9.12 1.88
CA ARG A 69 -1.36 9.20 1.05
C ARG A 69 -1.52 8.28 -0.15
N GLY A 70 -2.16 8.80 -1.21
CA GLY A 70 -2.38 8.10 -2.50
C GLY A 70 -3.25 6.86 -2.36
N ASP A 71 -2.66 5.84 -1.74
CA ASP A 71 -3.16 4.46 -1.73
C ASP A 71 -3.38 3.96 -0.29
N THR A 72 -2.98 4.74 0.74
CA THR A 72 -3.18 4.39 2.16
C THR A 72 -4.05 5.42 2.85
N LEU A 73 -5.16 4.95 3.45
CA LEU A 73 -6.01 5.70 4.37
C LEU A 73 -5.73 5.24 5.81
N THR A 74 -5.55 6.20 6.71
CA THR A 74 -5.53 5.97 8.15
C THR A 74 -6.49 6.96 8.80
N LEU A 75 -7.55 6.43 9.39
CA LEU A 75 -8.61 7.20 10.03
C LEU A 75 -8.88 6.63 11.43
N PRO A 76 -8.15 7.11 12.46
CA PRO A 76 -8.46 6.78 13.84
C PRO A 76 -9.79 7.43 14.23
N LEU A 77 -10.76 6.61 14.61
CA LEU A 77 -12.07 7.08 15.08
C LEU A 77 -12.13 6.93 16.60
N VAL A 78 -12.40 8.06 17.28
CA VAL A 78 -12.71 8.05 18.71
C VAL A 78 -14.22 8.16 18.87
N THR A 79 -14.82 7.09 19.39
CA THR A 79 -16.25 7.05 19.71
C THR A 79 -16.49 7.44 21.18
N ILE A 80 -17.63 8.06 21.44
CA ILE A 80 -18.11 8.39 22.78
C ILE A 80 -19.23 7.42 23.10
N ASP A 81 -19.00 6.58 24.10
CA ASP A 81 -20.00 5.71 24.71
C ASP A 81 -20.35 6.26 26.10
N GLY A 82 -21.61 6.17 26.50
CA GLY A 82 -22.10 6.71 27.77
C GLY A 82 -23.61 6.77 27.84
N VAL A 83 -24.13 7.17 28.99
CA VAL A 83 -25.58 7.39 29.13
C VAL A 83 -25.89 8.80 28.66
N ASP A 84 -26.76 8.89 27.64
CA ASP A 84 -27.41 10.12 27.21
C ASP A 84 -27.85 10.98 28.40
N GLY A 85 -27.30 12.19 28.50
CA GLY A 85 -27.58 13.01 29.68
C GLY A 85 -26.81 14.30 29.84
N ARG A 86 -27.36 15.18 30.69
CA ARG A 86 -26.67 16.40 31.12
C ARG A 86 -25.57 16.02 32.11
N LEU A 87 -24.35 16.42 31.78
CA LEU A 87 -23.23 16.38 32.73
C LEU A 87 -23.40 17.55 33.71
N GLY A 88 -23.14 17.31 34.99
CA GLY A 88 -23.08 18.33 36.04
C GLY A 88 -21.76 19.09 36.01
N ASP A 89 -21.30 19.52 37.19
CA ASP A 89 -20.06 20.29 37.32
C ASP A 89 -18.79 19.46 37.06
N ASP A 90 -18.90 18.13 37.22
CA ASP A 90 -17.79 17.19 37.04
C ASP A 90 -18.12 16.14 35.97
N ALA A 91 -17.12 15.81 35.14
CA ALA A 91 -17.17 14.72 34.18
C ALA A 91 -15.85 13.95 34.21
N VAL A 92 -15.92 12.61 34.25
CA VAL A 92 -14.76 11.73 34.19
C VAL A 92 -14.78 11.01 32.85
N VAL A 93 -13.77 11.27 32.03
CA VAL A 93 -13.56 10.54 30.78
C VAL A 93 -12.66 9.35 31.08
N THR A 94 -13.16 8.14 30.85
CA THR A 94 -12.39 6.90 31.01
C THR A 94 -12.17 6.30 29.63
N ALA A 95 -10.91 6.11 29.24
CA ALA A 95 -10.61 5.35 28.05
C ALA A 95 -10.97 3.87 28.31
N THR A 96 -11.74 3.28 27.41
CA THR A 96 -11.96 1.84 27.44
C THR A 96 -10.61 1.15 27.22
N SER A 97 -10.24 0.21 28.11
CA SER A 97 -8.97 -0.54 28.05
C SER A 97 -8.86 -1.50 26.86
N LYS A 98 -9.80 -1.46 25.90
CA LYS A 98 -9.76 -2.30 24.71
C LYS A 98 -8.74 -1.73 23.74
N HIS A 99 -8.07 -2.64 23.02
CA HIS A 99 -7.26 -2.25 21.88
C HIS A 99 -8.15 -1.59 20.82
N PRO A 100 -7.66 -0.60 20.06
CA PRO A 100 -8.38 -0.10 18.89
C PRO A 100 -8.78 -1.24 17.97
N GLU A 101 -10.04 -1.25 17.54
CA GLU A 101 -10.55 -2.23 16.59
C GLU A 101 -10.20 -1.79 15.17
N GLY A 102 -9.46 -2.63 14.45
CA GLY A 102 -9.17 -2.41 13.05
C GLY A 102 -10.33 -2.90 12.19
N LEU A 103 -11.03 -1.99 11.52
CA LEU A 103 -12.13 -2.33 10.62
C LEU A 103 -11.63 -2.90 9.28
N PHE A 104 -10.49 -2.40 8.80
CA PHE A 104 -9.86 -2.82 7.55
C PHE A 104 -8.33 -2.91 7.71
N PRO A 105 -7.64 -3.81 6.98
CA PRO A 105 -8.19 -4.83 6.10
C PRO A 105 -9.02 -5.88 6.86
N SER A 106 -10.00 -6.48 6.18
CA SER A 106 -10.90 -7.53 6.70
C SER A 106 -10.77 -8.80 5.86
N GLU A 107 -11.49 -9.88 6.18
CA GLU A 107 -11.39 -11.14 5.42
C GLU A 107 -11.64 -10.97 3.91
N ASN A 108 -12.52 -10.04 3.53
CA ASN A 108 -12.90 -9.79 2.12
C ASN A 108 -12.21 -8.55 1.51
N VAL A 109 -11.43 -7.81 2.29
CA VAL A 109 -10.78 -6.57 1.83
C VAL A 109 -9.32 -6.59 2.24
N SER A 110 -8.42 -6.70 1.25
CA SER A 110 -6.98 -6.66 1.47
C SER A 110 -6.40 -5.26 1.22
N ASN A 111 -5.20 -5.02 1.75
CA ASN A 111 -4.39 -3.84 1.46
C ASN A 111 -3.12 -4.30 0.72
N PRO A 112 -2.69 -3.67 -0.38
CA PRO A 112 -3.29 -2.50 -1.05
C PRO A 112 -4.65 -2.81 -1.69
N LEU A 113 -5.52 -1.79 -1.77
CA LEU A 113 -6.77 -1.89 -2.53
C LEU A 113 -6.45 -1.95 -4.02
N LEU A 114 -6.73 -3.09 -4.66
CA LEU A 114 -6.55 -3.27 -6.10
C LEU A 114 -7.81 -2.76 -6.82
N GLY A 115 -7.72 -1.58 -7.44
CA GLY A 115 -8.79 -1.04 -8.29
C GLY A 115 -10.08 -0.59 -7.57
N GLY A 116 -10.03 -0.41 -6.25
CA GLY A 116 -11.17 -0.08 -5.40
C GLY A 116 -11.47 1.41 -5.22
N ASN A 117 -12.61 1.71 -4.61
CA ASN A 117 -12.93 3.03 -4.04
C ASN A 117 -13.27 2.90 -2.56
N VAL A 118 -12.92 3.91 -1.79
CA VAL A 118 -13.40 4.05 -0.40
C VAL A 118 -14.39 5.22 -0.36
N THR A 119 -15.63 4.94 0.03
CA THR A 119 -16.65 5.96 0.26
C THR A 119 -16.90 6.09 1.76
N VAL A 120 -16.70 7.30 2.29
CA VAL A 120 -17.03 7.63 3.68
C VAL A 120 -18.26 8.53 3.67
N THR A 121 -19.31 8.13 4.35
CA THR A 121 -20.51 8.95 4.59
C THR A 121 -20.57 9.32 6.06
N VAL A 122 -20.70 10.60 6.36
CA VAL A 122 -20.83 11.11 7.73
C VAL A 122 -22.20 11.75 7.89
N GLU A 123 -23.02 11.13 8.73
CA GLU A 123 -24.30 11.66 9.20
C GLU A 123 -24.08 12.34 10.55
N SER A 124 -24.22 13.67 10.60
CA SER A 124 -23.95 14.46 11.81
C SER A 124 -24.56 15.87 11.73
N GLN A 125 -24.88 16.45 12.89
CA GLN A 125 -25.20 17.88 13.03
C GLN A 125 -24.05 18.81 12.60
N TYR A 126 -22.84 18.25 12.46
CA TYR A 126 -21.62 18.95 12.03
C TYR A 126 -21.17 18.53 10.61
N ALA A 127 -22.06 17.91 9.81
CA ALA A 127 -21.71 17.34 8.50
C ALA A 127 -21.06 18.35 7.55
N GLU A 128 -21.52 19.61 7.56
CA GLU A 128 -20.94 20.67 6.73
C GLU A 128 -19.46 20.97 7.11
N ALA A 129 -19.12 20.95 8.40
CA ALA A 129 -17.75 21.10 8.86
C ALA A 129 -16.89 19.86 8.56
N TRP A 130 -17.46 18.66 8.65
CA TRP A 130 -16.82 17.42 8.19
C TRP A 130 -16.48 17.49 6.70
N GLY A 131 -17.43 17.94 5.87
CA GLY A 131 -17.21 18.12 4.43
C GLY A 131 -16.02 19.02 4.12
N ARG A 132 -16.01 20.23 4.70
CA ARG A 132 -14.88 21.17 4.55
C ARG A 132 -13.55 20.59 5.03
N PHE A 133 -13.55 19.81 6.11
CA PHE A 133 -12.35 19.14 6.60
C PHE A 133 -11.79 18.17 5.54
N PHE A 134 -12.63 17.30 4.99
CA PHE A 134 -12.20 16.36 3.96
C PHE A 134 -11.74 17.07 2.69
N GLU A 135 -12.44 18.11 2.24
CA GLU A 135 -12.02 18.93 1.08
C GLU A 135 -10.64 19.56 1.29
N THR A 136 -10.34 20.02 2.50
CA THR A 136 -9.06 20.69 2.80
C THR A 136 -7.91 19.70 2.97
N ARG A 137 -8.19 18.46 3.42
CA ARG A 137 -7.17 17.47 3.79
C ARG A 137 -6.93 16.40 2.73
N THR A 138 -7.82 16.27 1.76
CA THR A 138 -7.75 15.24 0.73
C THR A 138 -7.94 15.84 -0.65
N ARG A 139 -7.57 15.07 -1.68
CA ARG A 139 -8.04 15.30 -3.06
C ARG A 139 -9.33 14.52 -3.34
N ALA A 140 -10.06 14.12 -2.29
CA ALA A 140 -11.28 13.33 -2.43
C ALA A 140 -12.36 14.17 -3.09
N ASN A 141 -13.30 13.49 -3.74
CA ASN A 141 -14.52 14.14 -4.19
C ASN A 141 -15.51 14.19 -3.03
N VAL A 142 -15.76 15.39 -2.50
CA VAL A 142 -16.70 15.61 -1.39
C VAL A 142 -18.02 16.09 -1.95
N THR A 143 -19.12 15.56 -1.44
CA THR A 143 -20.49 15.90 -1.86
C THR A 143 -21.36 16.06 -0.62
N GLN A 144 -21.87 17.27 -0.42
CA GLN A 144 -22.90 17.50 0.60
C GLN A 144 -24.21 16.86 0.12
N VAL A 145 -24.72 15.87 0.86
CA VAL A 145 -25.97 15.16 0.50
C VAL A 145 -27.18 15.85 1.12
N SER A 146 -27.07 16.28 2.38
CA SER A 146 -28.09 17.03 3.10
C SER A 146 -27.43 17.95 4.14
N PRO A 147 -28.16 18.84 4.86
CA PRO A 147 -27.56 19.64 5.94
C PRO A 147 -26.87 18.81 7.04
N THR A 148 -27.26 17.54 7.19
CA THR A 148 -26.73 16.63 8.22
C THR A 148 -26.01 15.42 7.65
N GLU A 149 -25.70 15.40 6.34
CA GLU A 149 -25.03 14.28 5.71
C GLU A 149 -24.05 14.74 4.63
N VAL A 150 -22.82 14.24 4.70
CA VAL A 150 -21.77 14.45 3.70
C VAL A 150 -21.19 13.13 3.25
N ARG A 151 -20.95 13.01 1.94
CA ARG A 151 -20.32 11.85 1.30
C ARG A 151 -18.96 12.22 0.74
N VAL A 152 -17.97 11.38 0.96
CA VAL A 152 -16.57 11.57 0.57
C VAL A 152 -16.11 10.34 -0.20
N ALA A 153 -15.80 10.51 -1.48
CA ALA A 153 -15.26 9.44 -2.32
C ALA A 153 -13.74 9.59 -2.45
N LEU A 154 -13.00 8.67 -1.84
CA LEU A 154 -11.56 8.52 -1.92
C LEU A 154 -11.25 7.52 -3.04
N ARG A 155 -10.63 8.00 -4.12
CA ARG A 155 -10.21 7.15 -5.23
C ARG A 155 -8.89 6.48 -4.90
N THR A 156 -8.86 5.17 -4.76
CA THR A 156 -7.63 4.39 -4.60
C THR A 156 -7.17 3.81 -5.93
N GLU A 157 -7.30 4.58 -7.02
CA GLU A 157 -6.69 4.24 -8.31
C GLU A 157 -5.17 4.29 -8.14
N THR A 158 -4.61 3.16 -7.76
CA THR A 158 -3.17 2.97 -7.76
C THR A 158 -2.78 2.76 -9.22
N VAL A 159 -2.39 3.84 -9.89
CA VAL A 159 -1.55 3.71 -11.08
C VAL A 159 -0.20 3.27 -10.52
N HIS A 160 -0.01 1.96 -10.37
CA HIS A 160 1.33 1.44 -10.21
C HIS A 160 2.05 1.84 -11.50
N PRO A 161 3.08 2.71 -11.46
CA PRO A 161 3.96 2.79 -12.60
C PRO A 161 4.49 1.37 -12.76
N THR A 162 4.08 0.70 -13.83
CA THR A 162 4.78 -0.49 -14.28
C THR A 162 6.20 -0.01 -14.51
N LEU A 163 7.10 -0.42 -13.62
CA LEU A 163 8.51 -0.22 -13.85
C LEU A 163 8.87 -1.18 -14.98
N SER A 164 8.67 -0.77 -16.23
CA SER A 164 9.11 -1.51 -17.42
C SER A 164 10.64 -1.50 -17.58
N ALA A 165 11.37 -1.00 -16.58
CA ALA A 165 12.81 -0.90 -16.61
C ALA A 165 13.42 -1.95 -15.68
N GLY A 166 14.13 -2.91 -16.28
CA GLY A 166 15.05 -3.76 -15.54
C GLY A 166 16.21 -2.92 -15.00
N VAL A 167 16.61 -3.15 -13.76
CA VAL A 167 17.85 -2.59 -13.21
C VAL A 167 19.01 -3.41 -13.78
N SER A 168 19.81 -2.80 -14.65
CA SER A 168 21.09 -3.36 -15.08
C SER A 168 22.22 -2.55 -14.45
N ALA A 169 23.16 -3.24 -13.80
CA ALA A 169 24.40 -2.63 -13.33
C ALA A 169 25.52 -3.05 -14.30
N LEU A 170 25.86 -2.17 -15.24
CA LEU A 170 27.04 -2.32 -16.08
C LEU A 170 28.24 -1.71 -15.34
N GLY A 171 29.01 -2.55 -14.67
CA GLY A 171 30.35 -2.20 -14.23
C GLY A 171 31.36 -3.04 -15.01
N THR A 172 32.56 -2.51 -15.27
CA THR A 172 33.74 -3.34 -15.53
C THR A 172 34.13 -4.02 -14.21
N SER A 173 33.23 -4.86 -13.72
CA SER A 173 33.34 -5.54 -12.44
C SER A 173 33.84 -6.93 -12.76
N ARG A 174 35.09 -7.20 -12.43
CA ARG A 174 35.56 -8.58 -12.29
C ARG A 174 34.74 -9.19 -11.15
N LEU A 175 33.68 -9.92 -11.48
CA LEU A 175 32.87 -10.68 -10.53
C LEU A 175 33.69 -11.91 -10.10
N GLU A 176 34.59 -11.71 -9.15
CA GLU A 176 35.28 -12.82 -8.49
C GLU A 176 34.34 -13.44 -7.45
N PHE A 177 33.77 -14.60 -7.78
CA PHE A 177 32.87 -15.36 -6.90
C PHE A 177 33.62 -16.10 -5.78
N GLY A 178 34.43 -15.37 -5.03
CA GLY A 178 35.05 -15.85 -3.80
C GLY A 178 33.99 -16.15 -2.74
N GLY A 179 33.46 -17.38 -2.72
CA GLY A 179 32.58 -17.87 -1.64
C GLY A 179 31.08 -17.99 -1.94
N ILE A 180 30.60 -17.87 -3.18
CA ILE A 180 29.19 -18.15 -3.51
C ILE A 180 28.97 -19.66 -3.65
N ASN A 181 28.03 -20.19 -2.85
CA ASN A 181 27.66 -21.60 -2.84
C ASN A 181 26.59 -21.90 -3.91
N THR A 182 25.60 -21.02 -4.11
CA THR A 182 24.59 -21.16 -5.17
C THR A 182 24.29 -19.81 -5.83
N LEU A 183 24.07 -19.82 -7.15
CA LEU A 183 23.57 -18.67 -7.92
C LEU A 183 22.30 -19.08 -8.65
N TYR A 184 21.29 -18.22 -8.63
CA TYR A 184 20.06 -18.41 -9.38
C TYR A 184 19.63 -17.10 -10.04
N ALA A 185 19.23 -17.15 -11.31
CA ALA A 185 18.69 -16.02 -12.05
C ALA A 185 17.47 -16.46 -12.87
N ASP A 186 16.43 -15.63 -12.87
CA ASP A 186 15.23 -15.77 -13.70
C ASP A 186 14.71 -14.41 -14.17
N SER A 187 13.59 -14.45 -14.89
CA SER A 187 12.88 -13.25 -15.32
C SER A 187 11.41 -13.32 -14.91
N TYR A 188 10.82 -12.15 -14.67
CA TYR A 188 9.43 -12.05 -14.27
C TYR A 188 8.83 -10.73 -14.77
N ASP A 189 7.66 -10.84 -15.39
CA ASP A 189 6.83 -9.72 -15.82
C ASP A 189 5.70 -9.52 -14.81
N SER A 190 5.76 -8.41 -14.06
CA SER A 190 4.77 -8.10 -13.02
C SER A 190 3.39 -7.72 -13.57
N THR A 191 3.26 -7.49 -14.89
CA THR A 191 1.94 -7.29 -15.52
C THR A 191 1.11 -8.57 -15.53
N GLY A 192 1.74 -9.74 -15.43
CA GLY A 192 1.09 -11.05 -15.43
C GLY A 192 0.51 -11.51 -14.08
N GLY A 193 0.53 -10.67 -13.04
CA GLY A 193 0.14 -11.05 -11.68
C GLY A 193 1.34 -11.38 -10.79
N SER A 194 1.13 -11.87 -9.56
CA SER A 194 2.18 -12.08 -8.54
C SER A 194 3.32 -13.01 -8.97
N TYR A 195 4.53 -12.83 -8.40
CA TYR A 195 5.69 -13.66 -8.72
C TYR A 195 5.41 -15.15 -8.45
N PRO A 196 5.48 -16.03 -9.47
CA PRO A 196 4.96 -17.39 -9.38
C PRO A 196 5.94 -18.38 -8.71
N GLY A 197 7.07 -17.88 -8.21
CA GLY A 197 8.13 -18.66 -7.59
C GLY A 197 9.15 -19.22 -8.58
N LYS A 198 10.30 -19.63 -8.03
CA LYS A 198 11.49 -20.15 -8.75
C LYS A 198 11.16 -21.16 -9.86
N GLY A 199 10.22 -22.07 -9.60
CA GLY A 199 9.86 -23.14 -10.53
C GLY A 199 9.03 -22.70 -11.73
N ASN A 200 8.37 -21.55 -11.65
CA ASN A 200 7.38 -21.09 -12.63
C ASN A 200 7.70 -19.70 -13.22
N ALA A 201 8.82 -19.10 -12.82
CA ALA A 201 9.32 -17.86 -13.41
C ALA A 201 9.67 -18.05 -14.89
N SER A 202 9.75 -16.94 -15.64
CA SER A 202 10.07 -16.96 -17.06
C SER A 202 11.57 -17.13 -17.31
N ASP A 203 11.88 -17.63 -18.50
CA ASP A 203 13.23 -18.05 -18.92
C ASP A 203 13.99 -16.98 -19.73
N ASN A 204 13.72 -15.70 -19.49
CA ASN A 204 14.31 -14.57 -20.21
C ASN A 204 15.40 -13.84 -19.39
N ALA A 205 15.99 -14.49 -18.37
CA ALA A 205 17.13 -13.89 -17.66
C ALA A 205 18.32 -13.74 -18.63
N VAL A 206 19.13 -12.70 -18.45
CA VAL A 206 20.40 -12.56 -19.15
C VAL A 206 21.49 -12.28 -18.13
N LEU A 207 22.45 -13.19 -18.04
CA LEU A 207 23.70 -12.97 -17.30
C LEU A 207 24.81 -12.74 -18.32
N GLN A 208 25.37 -11.53 -18.31
CA GLN A 208 26.43 -11.15 -19.24
C GLN A 208 27.68 -10.65 -18.51
N THR A 209 28.87 -11.09 -18.95
CA THR A 209 30.16 -10.63 -18.45
C THR A 209 31.04 -10.10 -19.58
N THR A 210 31.71 -8.95 -19.38
CA THR A 210 32.63 -8.28 -20.34
C THR A 210 34.03 -8.89 -20.42
N SER A 211 34.18 -10.14 -20.01
CA SER A 211 35.44 -10.87 -19.94
C SER A 211 35.10 -12.35 -19.82
N ASP A 212 36.01 -13.14 -19.27
CA ASP A 212 35.79 -14.57 -19.08
C ASP A 212 34.77 -14.87 -17.97
N PHE A 213 33.87 -15.81 -18.24
CA PHE A 213 33.12 -16.52 -17.21
C PHE A 213 33.97 -17.68 -16.67
N HIS A 214 34.43 -17.57 -15.43
CA HIS A 214 35.27 -18.58 -14.76
C HIS A 214 34.46 -19.43 -13.78
N LEU A 215 34.46 -20.75 -13.96
CA LEU A 215 33.91 -21.71 -12.99
C LEU A 215 35.07 -22.49 -12.35
N THR A 216 35.70 -21.97 -11.29
CA THR A 216 36.92 -22.61 -10.77
C THR A 216 36.66 -23.96 -10.10
N ALA A 217 37.52 -24.94 -10.38
CA ALA A 217 37.61 -26.18 -9.61
C ALA A 217 38.67 -25.99 -8.53
N GLY A 218 38.25 -25.78 -7.28
CA GLY A 218 39.16 -25.88 -6.13
C GLY A 218 40.13 -24.69 -5.95
N GLY A 219 39.67 -23.47 -6.22
CA GLY A 219 40.38 -22.24 -5.85
C GLY A 219 39.38 -21.12 -5.62
N GLY A 220 38.98 -20.91 -4.36
CA GLY A 220 38.23 -19.73 -3.92
C GLY A 220 36.69 -19.81 -3.91
N GLY A 221 36.03 -20.85 -4.44
CA GLY A 221 34.57 -20.95 -4.40
C GLY A 221 34.05 -22.38 -4.22
N LYS A 222 33.17 -22.59 -3.24
CA LYS A 222 32.41 -23.85 -3.03
C LYS A 222 31.13 -23.85 -3.87
N THR A 223 31.16 -23.38 -5.11
CA THR A 223 29.93 -23.29 -5.90
C THR A 223 29.36 -24.69 -6.13
N GLU A 224 28.19 -24.93 -5.57
CA GLU A 224 27.37 -26.14 -5.68
C GLU A 224 26.54 -26.09 -6.97
N SER A 225 25.87 -24.97 -7.23
CA SER A 225 25.08 -24.78 -8.44
C SER A 225 24.99 -23.32 -8.90
N ILE A 226 24.88 -23.15 -10.21
CA ILE A 226 24.55 -21.93 -10.94
C ILE A 226 23.39 -22.32 -11.84
N GLU A 227 22.24 -21.71 -11.64
CA GLU A 227 21.03 -21.96 -12.42
C GLU A 227 20.55 -20.65 -13.04
N ILE A 228 20.48 -20.63 -14.36
CA ILE A 228 20.12 -19.46 -15.15
C ILE A 228 18.92 -19.86 -15.99
N ARG A 229 17.75 -19.29 -15.66
CA ARG A 229 16.55 -19.41 -16.47
C ARG A 229 16.60 -18.35 -17.58
N GLY A 230 17.46 -18.59 -18.55
CA GLY A 230 17.72 -17.71 -19.69
C GLY A 230 19.15 -17.81 -20.20
N ASP A 231 19.68 -16.73 -20.75
CA ASP A 231 20.95 -16.71 -21.47
C ASP A 231 22.15 -16.45 -20.55
N LEU A 232 23.28 -17.07 -20.90
CA LEU A 232 24.60 -16.76 -20.35
C LEU A 232 25.52 -16.28 -21.47
N VAL A 233 26.03 -15.06 -21.34
CA VAL A 233 26.86 -14.40 -22.36
C VAL A 233 28.20 -14.00 -21.76
N ALA A 234 29.31 -14.37 -22.40
CA ALA A 234 30.65 -13.99 -21.97
C ALA A 234 31.60 -13.87 -23.16
N GLU A 235 32.69 -13.13 -23.02
CA GLU A 235 33.73 -13.07 -24.07
C GLU A 235 34.47 -14.40 -24.20
N SER A 236 34.57 -15.14 -23.10
CA SER A 236 35.09 -16.50 -23.09
C SER A 236 34.54 -17.29 -21.90
N PHE A 237 34.64 -18.63 -21.96
CA PHE A 237 34.20 -19.52 -20.89
C PHE A 237 35.37 -20.37 -20.42
N ASP A 238 35.85 -20.11 -19.21
CA ASP A 238 36.81 -20.98 -18.51
C ASP A 238 36.07 -21.89 -17.53
N THR A 239 35.68 -23.06 -18.03
CA THR A 239 35.00 -24.08 -17.23
C THR A 239 35.80 -25.39 -17.25
N PRO A 240 36.31 -25.88 -16.11
CA PRO A 240 37.00 -27.15 -16.01
C PRO A 240 36.12 -28.30 -16.50
N LYS A 241 36.75 -29.31 -17.12
CA LYS A 241 36.07 -30.45 -17.73
C LYS A 241 35.09 -31.11 -16.74
N GLY A 242 33.83 -31.22 -17.15
CA GLY A 242 32.75 -31.88 -16.40
C GLY A 242 32.22 -31.11 -15.18
N GLN A 243 32.68 -29.87 -14.92
CA GLN A 243 32.08 -29.00 -13.90
C GLN A 243 30.85 -28.26 -14.41
N ALA A 244 30.90 -27.76 -15.65
CA ALA A 244 29.75 -27.11 -16.29
C ALA A 244 28.53 -28.04 -16.29
N ASP A 245 28.68 -29.27 -16.75
CA ASP A 245 27.58 -30.25 -16.83
C ASP A 245 26.96 -30.61 -15.45
N LYS A 246 27.70 -30.40 -14.35
CA LYS A 246 27.26 -30.76 -12.99
C LYS A 246 26.71 -29.59 -12.20
N LYS A 247 27.14 -28.37 -12.53
CA LYS A 247 26.94 -27.20 -11.69
C LYS A 247 26.29 -26.05 -12.43
N LEU A 248 26.31 -26.04 -13.75
CA LEU A 248 25.77 -24.95 -14.56
C LEU A 248 24.54 -25.45 -15.30
N THR A 249 23.38 -24.97 -14.88
CA THR A 249 22.09 -25.19 -15.54
C THR A 249 21.70 -23.89 -16.24
N ILE A 250 21.47 -23.96 -17.55
CA ILE A 250 21.06 -22.82 -18.37
C ILE A 250 19.85 -23.29 -19.19
N THR A 251 18.74 -22.57 -19.15
CA THR A 251 17.56 -22.90 -19.98
C THR A 251 17.57 -22.21 -21.34
N GLY A 252 18.23 -21.04 -21.45
CA GLY A 252 18.46 -20.33 -22.69
C GLY A 252 19.81 -20.67 -23.35
N GLU A 253 20.37 -19.72 -24.07
CA GLU A 253 21.61 -19.92 -24.84
C GLU A 253 22.87 -19.54 -24.06
N LYS A 254 23.90 -20.37 -24.18
CA LYS A 254 25.27 -20.03 -23.77
C LYS A 254 26.00 -19.45 -24.98
N ARG A 255 26.25 -18.13 -25.00
CA ARG A 255 26.80 -17.40 -26.15
C ARG A 255 28.14 -16.74 -25.83
N VAL A 256 29.00 -16.71 -26.85
CA VAL A 256 30.25 -15.94 -26.82
C VAL A 256 29.99 -14.59 -27.50
N ASP A 257 30.08 -13.50 -26.75
CA ASP A 257 29.80 -12.15 -27.24
C ASP A 257 30.59 -11.11 -26.41
N ASP A 258 31.26 -10.18 -27.09
CA ASP A 258 31.99 -9.06 -26.51
C ASP A 258 31.21 -7.73 -26.55
N SER A 259 30.03 -7.74 -27.18
CA SER A 259 29.16 -6.58 -27.26
C SER A 259 28.24 -6.51 -26.04
N VAL A 260 28.44 -5.49 -25.21
CA VAL A 260 27.45 -5.10 -24.19
C VAL A 260 26.58 -4.02 -24.81
N GLY A 261 25.28 -4.31 -24.96
CA GLY A 261 24.32 -3.31 -25.37
C GLY A 261 24.37 -2.10 -24.43
N SER A 262 24.14 -0.89 -24.95
CA SER A 262 23.94 0.26 -24.07
C SER A 262 22.76 -0.05 -23.13
N ALA A 263 22.96 0.05 -21.82
CA ALA A 263 21.82 -0.01 -20.91
C ALA A 263 20.83 1.08 -21.30
N ASP A 264 19.58 0.70 -21.55
CA ASP A 264 18.54 1.69 -21.75
C ASP A 264 18.45 2.55 -20.49
N PRO A 265 18.57 3.89 -20.61
CA PRO A 265 18.47 4.76 -19.45
C PRO A 265 17.10 4.55 -18.82
N VAL A 266 17.10 4.26 -17.51
CA VAL A 266 15.87 4.20 -16.73
C VAL A 266 15.33 5.62 -16.63
N ALA A 267 14.42 5.99 -17.53
CA ALA A 267 13.62 7.19 -17.41
C ALA A 267 12.54 6.93 -16.36
N GLY A 268 12.87 7.17 -15.09
CA GLY A 268 11.86 7.30 -14.05
C GLY A 268 11.05 8.56 -14.35
N ALA A 269 9.89 8.41 -15.00
CA ALA A 269 8.89 9.45 -15.00
C ALA A 269 8.34 9.52 -13.56
N ILE A 270 8.82 10.53 -12.82
CA ILE A 270 8.27 10.95 -11.53
C ILE A 270 7.11 11.90 -11.81
#